data_AF-A0AA42T6K3-F1
#
_entry.id   AF-A0AA42T6K3-F1
#
_cell.length_a   1.000
_cell.length_b   1.000
_cell.length_c   1.000
_cell.angle_alpha   90.00
_cell.angle_beta   90.00
_cell.angle_gamma   90.00
#
_symmetry.space_group_name_H-M   'P 1'
#
loop_
_entity.id
_entity.type
_entity.pdbx_description
1 polymer ?
#
loop_
_entity_poly.entity_id
_entity_poly.type
_entity_poly.pdbx_seq_one_letter_code
_entity_poly.pdbx_strand_id
1 'polypeptide(L)'
;MSPEKLLEHLKSDASSKIQQSLTAIYDICMEQQERGIYDFSISTIAKLGCKRGVPQAQSIRNKTGEKYRALIQAFADSTSSKKKLKKFSKQETDWISEIDNPKHQLLIRIMASELKEAQQMLREIIPPKQRIDIYDHKHMISDQSFKLTDQEVRALQYLLSSDFQKSGT
;
A
#
# COMPACT_ATOMS: atom_id res chain seq x y z
N MET A 1 -25.37 8.56 -6.28
CA MET A 1 -25.88 8.40 -7.65
C MET A 1 -25.28 7.13 -8.24
N SER A 2 -26.08 6.25 -8.83
CA SER A 2 -25.56 5.05 -9.50
C SER A 2 -24.73 5.47 -10.73
N PRO A 3 -23.62 4.78 -11.05
CA PRO A 3 -22.73 5.15 -12.16
C PRO A 3 -23.43 5.19 -13.52
N GLU A 4 -24.47 4.38 -13.72
CA GLU A 4 -25.34 4.41 -14.92
C GLU A 4 -26.11 5.73 -15.08
N LYS A 5 -26.74 6.21 -14.00
CA LYS A 5 -27.47 7.49 -14.02
C LYS A 5 -26.54 8.68 -14.25
N LEU A 6 -25.29 8.57 -13.76
CA LEU A 6 -24.27 9.59 -13.99
C LEU A 6 -23.79 9.59 -15.45
N LEU A 7 -23.65 8.41 -16.06
CA LEU A 7 -23.28 8.29 -17.47
C LEU A 7 -24.30 8.97 -18.39
N GLU A 8 -25.59 8.70 -18.18
CA GLU A 8 -26.67 9.28 -19.00
C GLU A 8 -26.73 10.82 -18.87
N HIS A 9 -26.56 11.35 -17.66
CA HIS A 9 -26.47 12.80 -17.43
C HIS A 9 -25.21 13.43 -18.06
N LEU A 10 -24.08 12.71 -18.07
CA LEU A 10 -22.85 13.21 -18.70
C LEU A 10 -22.94 13.18 -20.23
N LYS A 11 -23.73 12.25 -20.80
CA LYS A 11 -23.96 12.11 -22.24
C LYS A 11 -24.89 13.18 -22.79
N SER A 12 -25.92 13.61 -22.06
CA SER A 12 -26.87 14.64 -22.53
C SER A 12 -26.19 15.97 -22.86
N ASP A 13 -25.16 16.35 -22.09
CA ASP A 13 -24.45 17.62 -22.26
C ASP A 13 -23.21 17.52 -23.16
N ALA A 14 -22.94 16.37 -23.77
CA ALA A 14 -21.66 16.06 -24.40
C ALA A 14 -21.74 15.89 -25.92
N SER A 15 -20.64 16.25 -26.60
CA SER A 15 -20.44 15.97 -28.03
C SER A 15 -20.31 14.46 -28.30
N SER A 16 -20.67 14.01 -29.50
CA SER A 16 -20.64 12.59 -29.91
C SER A 16 -19.31 11.88 -29.61
N LYS A 17 -18.16 12.54 -29.82
CA LYS A 17 -16.83 11.98 -29.46
C LYS A 17 -16.65 11.76 -27.95
N ILE A 18 -17.17 12.67 -27.13
CA ILE A 18 -17.10 12.61 -25.67
C ILE A 18 -18.03 11.50 -25.16
N GLN A 19 -19.20 11.34 -25.76
CA GLN A 19 -20.12 10.24 -25.45
C GLN A 19 -19.48 8.87 -25.70
N GLN A 20 -18.84 8.68 -26.86
CA GLN A 20 -18.11 7.43 -27.18
C GLN A 20 -17.00 7.14 -26.17
N SER A 21 -16.21 8.17 -25.81
CA SER A 21 -15.14 8.06 -24.83
C SER A 21 -15.67 7.74 -23.42
N LEU A 22 -16.80 8.35 -23.02
CA LEU A 22 -17.47 8.09 -21.74
C LEU A 22 -18.00 6.66 -21.67
N THR A 23 -18.60 6.14 -22.74
CA THR A 23 -19.05 4.75 -22.82
C THR A 23 -17.87 3.79 -22.71
N ALA A 24 -16.78 4.03 -23.43
CA ALA A 24 -15.57 3.21 -23.33
C ALA A 24 -14.98 3.18 -21.90
N ILE A 25 -14.96 4.32 -21.21
CA ILE A 25 -14.54 4.40 -19.81
C ILE A 25 -15.48 3.61 -18.90
N TYR A 26 -16.80 3.74 -19.11
CA TYR A 26 -17.81 3.02 -18.34
C TYR A 26 -17.65 1.51 -18.46
N ASP A 27 -17.52 0.99 -19.69
CA ASP A 27 -17.38 -0.44 -19.96
C ASP A 27 -16.14 -1.03 -19.29
N ILE A 28 -15.03 -0.28 -19.33
CA ILE A 28 -13.79 -0.67 -18.66
C ILE A 28 -13.94 -0.69 -17.13
N CYS A 29 -14.58 0.34 -16.56
CA CYS A 29 -14.81 0.38 -15.12
C CYS A 29 -15.73 -0.77 -14.67
N MET A 30 -16.75 -1.09 -15.46
CA MET A 30 -17.62 -2.24 -15.20
C MET A 30 -16.86 -3.56 -15.27
N GLU A 31 -16.06 -3.78 -16.32
CA GLU A 31 -15.25 -5.00 -16.48
C GLU A 31 -14.24 -5.17 -15.33
N GLN A 32 -13.60 -4.08 -14.90
CA GLN A 32 -12.71 -4.09 -13.74
C GLN A 32 -13.46 -4.48 -12.45
N GLN A 33 -14.67 -3.94 -12.26
CA GLN A 33 -15.52 -4.26 -11.12
C GLN A 33 -15.97 -5.74 -11.12
N GLU A 34 -16.36 -6.29 -12.27
CA GLU A 34 -16.74 -7.70 -12.43
C GLU A 34 -15.57 -8.65 -12.15
N ARG A 35 -14.35 -8.27 -12.57
CA ARG A 35 -13.11 -9.00 -12.25
C ARG A 35 -12.67 -8.86 -10.80
N GLY A 36 -13.37 -8.08 -9.99
CA GLY A 36 -13.03 -7.80 -8.59
C GLY A 36 -11.81 -6.89 -8.42
N ILE A 37 -11.39 -6.19 -9.46
CA ILE A 37 -10.26 -5.26 -9.44
C ILE A 37 -10.81 -3.86 -9.19
N TYR A 38 -10.46 -3.28 -8.05
CA TYR A 38 -10.97 -1.99 -7.60
C TYR A 38 -9.96 -0.86 -7.74
N ASP A 39 -9.15 -0.89 -8.81
CA ASP A 39 -8.22 0.19 -9.15
C ASP A 39 -8.78 1.03 -10.31
N PHE A 40 -9.47 2.12 -9.93
CA PHE A 40 -10.03 3.09 -10.86
C PHE A 40 -9.14 4.34 -10.99
N SER A 41 -7.82 4.22 -10.84
CA SER A 41 -6.95 5.38 -11.05
C SER A 41 -7.02 5.84 -12.51
N ILE A 42 -6.95 7.16 -12.75
CA ILE A 42 -6.97 7.74 -14.10
C ILE A 42 -5.88 7.12 -14.98
N SER A 43 -4.72 6.82 -14.41
CA SER A 43 -3.60 6.20 -15.13
C SER A 43 -3.93 4.76 -15.55
N THR A 44 -4.57 3.98 -14.68
CA THR A 44 -4.95 2.59 -14.95
C THR A 44 -6.04 2.52 -16.03
N ILE A 45 -7.09 3.33 -15.89
CA ILE A 45 -8.20 3.38 -16.86
C ILE A 45 -7.72 3.86 -18.24
N ALA A 46 -6.88 4.89 -18.29
CA ALA A 46 -6.30 5.35 -19.56
C ALA A 46 -5.42 4.29 -20.22
N LYS A 47 -4.60 3.56 -19.46
CA LYS A 47 -3.78 2.46 -19.99
C LYS A 47 -4.63 1.32 -20.53
N LEU A 48 -5.64 0.90 -19.77
CA LEU A 48 -6.51 -0.21 -20.15
C LEU A 48 -7.35 0.12 -21.38
N GLY A 49 -7.83 1.37 -21.46
CA GLY A 49 -8.72 1.83 -22.50
C GLY A 49 -8.08 2.47 -23.72
N CYS A 50 -6.76 2.59 -23.75
CA CYS A 50 -6.03 3.26 -24.84
C CYS A 50 -6.40 2.69 -26.23
N LYS A 51 -6.69 1.38 -26.32
CA LYS A 51 -7.10 0.71 -27.57
C LYS A 51 -8.61 0.75 -27.84
N ARG A 52 -9.42 1.13 -26.85
CA ARG A 52 -10.89 1.16 -26.91
C ARG A 52 -11.47 2.58 -27.06
N GLY A 53 -10.62 3.57 -27.35
CA GLY A 53 -11.04 4.96 -27.53
C GLY A 53 -11.11 5.78 -26.25
N VAL A 54 -10.54 5.29 -25.13
CA VAL A 54 -10.37 6.11 -23.93
C VAL A 54 -9.25 7.14 -24.15
N PRO A 55 -9.47 8.42 -23.80
CA PRO A 55 -8.44 9.44 -23.90
C PRO A 55 -7.22 9.14 -23.04
N GLN A 56 -6.06 9.67 -23.45
CA GLN A 56 -4.83 9.56 -22.67
C GLN A 56 -4.99 10.16 -21.27
N ALA A 57 -4.22 9.66 -20.30
CA ALA A 57 -4.28 10.13 -18.91
C ALA A 57 -4.10 11.65 -18.80
N GLN A 58 -3.26 12.23 -19.65
CA GLN A 58 -3.04 13.68 -19.71
C GLN A 58 -4.31 14.43 -20.15
N SER A 59 -5.03 13.93 -21.15
CA SER A 59 -6.29 14.52 -21.64
C SER A 59 -7.40 14.46 -20.61
N ILE A 60 -7.46 13.38 -19.81
CA ILE A 60 -8.40 13.25 -18.70
C ILE A 60 -8.04 14.22 -17.56
N ARG A 61 -6.76 14.52 -17.36
CA ARG A 61 -6.30 15.46 -16.35
C ARG A 61 -6.57 16.92 -16.73
N ASN A 62 -6.62 17.25 -18.01
CA ASN A 62 -6.87 18.59 -18.50
C ASN A 62 -8.31 19.07 -18.19
N LYS A 63 -8.56 20.39 -18.27
CA LYS A 63 -9.87 21.00 -17.98
C LYS A 63 -11.01 20.41 -18.82
N THR A 64 -10.74 20.05 -20.07
CA THR A 64 -11.72 19.42 -20.97
C THR A 64 -12.10 17.99 -20.56
N GLY A 65 -11.33 17.36 -19.68
CA GLY A 65 -11.53 16.00 -19.19
C GLY A 65 -12.37 15.91 -17.91
N GLU A 66 -12.96 17.01 -17.44
CA GLU A 66 -13.75 17.06 -16.20
C GLU A 66 -14.86 16.00 -16.16
N LYS A 67 -15.58 15.81 -17.28
CA LYS A 67 -16.63 14.78 -17.41
C LYS A 67 -16.10 13.37 -17.22
N TYR A 68 -14.92 13.07 -17.78
CA TYR A 68 -14.27 11.77 -17.63
C TYR A 68 -13.81 11.56 -16.19
N ARG A 69 -13.23 12.58 -15.57
CA ARG A 69 -12.80 12.53 -14.17
C ARG A 69 -14.00 12.31 -13.25
N ALA A 70 -15.12 12.99 -13.47
CA ALA A 70 -16.34 12.82 -12.68
C ALA A 70 -16.86 11.38 -12.74
N LEU A 71 -16.87 10.76 -13.91
CA LEU A 71 -17.27 9.35 -14.07
C LEU A 71 -16.32 8.41 -13.33
N ILE A 72 -15.02 8.53 -13.56
CA ILE A 72 -13.99 7.70 -12.90
C ILE A 72 -14.05 7.87 -11.38
N GLN A 73 -14.23 9.10 -10.90
CA GLN A 73 -14.35 9.42 -9.49
C GLN A 73 -15.61 8.78 -8.89
N ALA A 74 -16.74 8.76 -9.59
CA ALA A 74 -17.94 8.10 -9.09
C ALA A 74 -17.77 6.58 -8.91
N PHE A 75 -17.01 5.93 -9.79
CA PHE A 75 -16.60 4.52 -9.61
C PHE A 75 -15.60 4.36 -8.47
N ALA A 76 -14.63 5.28 -8.35
CA ALA A 76 -13.71 5.28 -7.23
C ALA A 76 -14.44 5.49 -5.90
N ASP A 77 -15.45 6.35 -5.82
CA ASP A 77 -16.21 6.66 -4.61
C ASP A 77 -17.23 5.57 -4.26
N SER A 78 -17.85 4.93 -5.25
CA SER A 78 -18.74 3.78 -5.02
C SER A 78 -17.96 2.59 -4.44
N THR A 79 -16.70 2.42 -4.87
CA THR A 79 -15.80 1.38 -4.36
C THR A 79 -15.04 1.81 -3.12
N SER A 80 -14.76 3.10 -2.95
CA SER A 80 -14.17 3.67 -1.74
C SER A 80 -15.17 3.70 -0.60
N SER A 81 -16.47 3.84 -0.85
CA SER A 81 -17.51 3.63 0.18
C SER A 81 -17.52 2.17 0.66
N LYS A 82 -17.17 1.20 -0.21
CA LYS A 82 -16.87 -0.18 0.19
C LYS A 82 -15.49 -0.35 0.85
N LYS A 83 -14.51 0.52 0.57
CA LYS A 83 -13.16 0.53 1.20
C LYS A 83 -13.05 1.36 2.49
N LYS A 84 -13.94 2.30 2.78
CA LYS A 84 -13.97 3.05 4.06
C LYS A 84 -14.38 2.14 5.23
N LEU A 85 -14.99 0.98 4.93
CA LEU A 85 -15.17 -0.14 5.84
C LEU A 85 -14.01 -1.16 5.82
N LYS A 86 -12.99 -0.93 4.99
CA LYS A 86 -11.82 -1.79 4.80
C LYS A 86 -10.55 -0.94 4.79
N LYS A 87 -10.33 -0.23 5.91
CA LYS A 87 -8.97 0.09 6.35
C LYS A 87 -8.34 -1.25 6.71
N PHE A 88 -7.89 -1.99 5.70
CA PHE A 88 -7.12 -3.21 5.88
C PHE A 88 -5.74 -2.83 6.45
N SER A 89 -5.68 -2.53 7.75
CA SER A 89 -4.79 -3.38 8.54
C SER A 89 -5.54 -4.70 8.60
N LYS A 90 -5.24 -5.65 7.71
CA LYS A 90 -5.67 -7.03 7.94
C LYS A 90 -4.97 -7.43 9.23
N GLN A 91 -5.62 -7.19 10.36
CA GLN A 91 -5.19 -7.81 11.58
C GLN A 91 -5.47 -9.29 11.37
N GLU A 92 -4.52 -10.14 11.74
CA GLU A 92 -4.60 -11.61 11.61
C GLU A 92 -5.91 -12.18 12.20
N THR A 93 -6.58 -11.39 13.04
CA THR A 93 -7.83 -11.67 13.75
C THR A 93 -9.10 -11.16 13.07
N ASP A 94 -9.05 -10.52 11.91
CA ASP A 94 -10.24 -9.91 11.27
C ASP A 94 -11.31 -10.96 10.91
N TRP A 95 -10.90 -12.18 10.56
CA TRP A 95 -11.81 -13.29 10.24
C TRP A 95 -12.69 -13.71 11.42
N ILE A 96 -12.30 -13.39 12.66
CA ILE A 96 -13.11 -13.68 13.87
C ILE A 96 -14.44 -12.90 13.82
N SER A 97 -14.50 -11.80 13.07
CA SER A 97 -15.73 -11.05 12.85
C SER A 97 -16.76 -11.76 11.97
N GLU A 98 -16.33 -12.76 11.18
CA GLU A 98 -17.15 -13.50 10.22
C GLU A 98 -17.87 -14.72 10.87
N ILE A 99 -17.65 -14.97 12.16
CA ILE A 99 -18.24 -16.11 12.89
C ILE A 99 -19.66 -15.77 13.32
N ASP A 100 -20.63 -16.58 12.88
CA ASP A 100 -22.06 -16.36 13.13
C ASP A 100 -22.45 -16.41 14.62
N ASN A 101 -21.81 -17.29 15.40
CA ASN A 101 -22.15 -17.47 16.81
C ASN A 101 -21.42 -16.44 17.69
N PRO A 102 -22.14 -15.53 18.39
CA PRO A 102 -21.52 -14.48 19.19
C PRO A 102 -20.72 -15.02 20.39
N LYS A 103 -21.09 -16.19 20.93
CA LYS A 103 -20.34 -16.82 22.02
C LYS A 103 -18.99 -17.33 21.52
N HIS A 104 -18.96 -17.97 20.34
CA HIS A 104 -17.72 -18.46 19.75
C HIS A 104 -16.82 -17.29 19.33
N GLN A 105 -17.41 -16.23 18.76
CA GLN A 105 -16.69 -15.01 18.45
C GLN A 105 -15.99 -14.42 19.68
N LEU A 106 -16.68 -14.34 20.81
CA LEU A 106 -16.10 -13.85 22.06
C LEU A 106 -14.94 -14.74 22.53
N LEU A 107 -15.14 -16.06 22.57
CA LEU A 107 -14.11 -17.02 22.99
C LEU A 107 -12.86 -16.93 22.11
N ILE A 108 -13.03 -16.82 20.80
CA ILE A 108 -11.91 -16.75 19.86
C ILE A 108 -11.15 -15.42 19.99
N ARG A 109 -11.84 -14.31 20.28
CA ARG A 109 -11.18 -13.04 20.61
C ARG A 109 -10.35 -13.14 21.89
N ILE A 110 -10.85 -13.82 22.92
CA ILE A 110 -10.11 -14.06 24.16
C ILE A 110 -8.85 -14.88 23.85
N MET A 111 -8.99 -16.02 23.16
CA MET A 111 -7.85 -16.86 22.78
C MET A 111 -6.81 -16.11 21.92
N ALA A 112 -7.26 -15.25 21.00
CA ALA A 112 -6.35 -14.44 20.20
C ALA A 112 -5.56 -13.42 21.04
N SER A 113 -6.18 -12.86 22.09
CA SER A 113 -5.52 -11.97 23.04
C SER A 113 -4.44 -12.71 23.85
N GLU A 114 -4.79 -13.87 24.39
CA GLU A 114 -3.86 -14.71 25.17
C GLU A 114 -2.67 -15.17 24.32
N LEU A 115 -2.91 -15.57 23.07
CA LEU A 115 -1.87 -15.96 22.13
C LEU A 115 -0.91 -14.80 21.87
N LYS A 116 -1.44 -13.59 21.66
CA LYS A 116 -0.64 -12.39 21.43
C LYS A 116 0.24 -12.07 22.65
N GLU A 117 -0.29 -12.19 23.86
CA GLU A 117 0.47 -12.01 25.10
C GLU A 117 1.58 -13.07 25.23
N ALA A 118 1.28 -14.34 24.98
CA ALA A 118 2.27 -15.41 25.00
C ALA A 118 3.39 -15.21 23.98
N GLN A 119 3.05 -14.80 22.75
CA GLN A 119 4.04 -14.46 21.73
C GLN A 119 4.89 -13.25 22.12
N GLN A 120 4.30 -12.25 22.78
CA GLN A 120 5.04 -11.10 23.27
C GLN A 120 6.05 -11.52 24.34
N MET A 121 5.64 -12.34 25.30
CA MET A 121 6.55 -12.90 26.31
C MET A 121 7.72 -13.68 25.67
N LEU A 122 7.45 -14.49 24.65
CA LEU A 122 8.49 -15.22 23.93
C LEU A 122 9.52 -14.30 23.24
N ARG A 123 9.09 -13.11 22.77
CA ARG A 123 10.00 -12.12 22.17
C ARG A 123 10.87 -11.42 23.20
N GLU A 124 10.36 -11.24 24.41
CA GLU A 124 11.08 -10.59 25.51
C GLU A 124 12.11 -11.51 26.16
N ILE A 125 11.92 -12.83 26.07
CA ILE A 125 12.92 -13.81 26.48
C ILE A 125 14.12 -13.73 25.53
N ILE A 126 15.25 -13.23 26.03
CA ILE A 126 16.53 -13.22 25.30
C ILE A 126 16.85 -14.66 24.84
N PRO A 127 17.14 -14.89 23.55
CA PRO A 127 17.47 -16.20 23.04
C PRO A 127 18.60 -16.88 23.83
N PRO A 128 18.47 -18.17 24.19
CA PRO A 128 19.59 -18.90 24.76
C PRO A 128 20.75 -18.91 23.76
N LYS A 129 21.96 -18.54 24.24
CA LYS A 129 23.22 -18.28 23.51
C LYS A 129 23.49 -16.83 23.06
N GLN A 130 22.66 -15.85 23.44
CA GLN A 130 23.04 -14.45 23.20
C GLN A 130 24.18 -14.04 24.16
N ARG A 131 25.37 -13.77 23.60
CA ARG A 131 26.51 -13.23 24.36
C ARG A 131 26.32 -11.71 24.52
N ILE A 132 26.18 -11.26 25.76
CA ILE A 132 26.13 -9.83 26.10
C ILE A 132 27.50 -9.47 26.66
N ASP A 133 28.33 -8.79 25.87
CA ASP A 133 29.61 -8.26 26.34
C ASP A 133 29.38 -6.87 26.96
N ILE A 134 29.56 -6.75 28.28
CA ILE A 134 29.39 -5.50 29.04
C ILE A 134 30.78 -4.92 29.31
N TYR A 135 31.04 -3.72 28.81
CA TYR A 135 32.31 -3.02 29.00
C TYR A 135 32.17 -1.89 30.01
N ASP A 136 32.67 -2.10 31.23
CA ASP A 136 32.80 -1.04 32.24
C ASP A 136 34.19 -0.39 32.09
N HIS A 137 34.23 0.85 31.59
CA HIS A 137 35.44 1.57 31.21
C HIS A 137 36.34 1.99 32.39
N LYS A 138 36.07 1.52 33.60
CA LYS A 138 36.70 2.01 34.82
C LYS A 138 38.08 1.40 35.13
N HIS A 139 38.50 0.34 34.44
CA HIS A 139 39.77 -0.38 34.74
C HIS A 139 40.60 -0.78 33.50
N MET A 140 40.52 -0.05 32.38
CA MET A 140 41.26 -0.43 31.17
C MET A 140 42.76 -0.17 31.31
N ILE A 141 43.55 -1.25 31.35
CA ILE A 141 45.00 -1.23 31.14
C ILE A 141 45.24 -0.84 29.67
N SER A 142 46.06 0.19 29.45
CA SER A 142 46.31 0.87 28.16
C SER A 142 46.80 -0.01 27.00
N ASP A 143 47.10 -1.29 27.22
CA ASP A 143 47.79 -2.16 26.25
C ASP A 143 46.90 -3.19 25.52
N GLN A 144 45.61 -3.30 25.86
CA GLN A 144 44.69 -4.06 25.00
C GLN A 144 44.17 -3.14 23.88
N SER A 145 45.10 -2.87 22.98
CA SER A 145 44.89 -2.21 21.69
C SER A 145 43.53 -2.56 21.08
N PHE A 146 42.73 -1.51 20.85
CA PHE A 146 41.52 -1.51 20.05
C PHE A 146 41.81 -2.19 18.70
N LYS A 147 41.53 -3.48 18.60
CA LYS A 147 41.55 -4.17 17.31
C LYS A 147 40.23 -3.84 16.62
N LEU A 148 40.30 -2.88 15.70
CA LEU A 148 39.22 -2.63 14.76
C LEU A 148 38.81 -3.97 14.15
N THR A 149 37.51 -4.22 14.12
CA THR A 149 36.97 -5.37 13.40
C THR A 149 37.29 -5.24 11.91
N ASP A 150 37.41 -6.35 11.20
CA ASP A 150 37.72 -6.34 9.76
C ASP A 150 36.72 -5.49 8.95
N GLN A 151 35.47 -5.41 9.43
CA GLN A 151 34.44 -4.58 8.84
C GLN A 151 34.70 -3.08 9.05
N GLU A 152 35.12 -2.67 10.24
CA GLU A 152 35.51 -1.29 10.53
C GLU A 152 36.76 -0.88 9.74
N VAL A 153 37.76 -1.76 9.65
CA VAL A 153 38.96 -1.52 8.84
C VAL A 153 38.60 -1.30 7.37
N ARG A 154 37.72 -2.15 6.80
CA ARG A 154 37.25 -1.99 5.42
C ARG A 154 36.44 -0.71 5.22
N ALA A 155 35.58 -0.35 6.17
CA ALA A 155 34.79 0.87 6.10
C ALA A 155 35.70 2.12 6.08
N LEU A 156 36.71 2.15 6.95
CA LEU A 156 37.70 3.24 6.98
C LEU A 156 38.54 3.29 5.70
N GLN A 157 38.96 2.14 5.16
CA GLN A 157 39.64 2.09 3.87
C GLN A 157 38.76 2.56 2.71
N TYR A 158 37.47 2.23 2.72
CA TYR A 158 36.53 2.69 1.70
C TYR A 158 36.33 4.21 1.75
N LEU A 159 36.23 4.81 2.94
CA LEU A 159 36.14 6.27 3.11
C LEU A 159 37.36 7.01 2.54
N LEU A 160 38.54 6.37 2.56
CA LEU A 160 39.77 6.90 1.99
C LEU A 160 39.92 6.60 0.48
N SER A 161 39.02 5.80 -0.09
CA SER A 161 39.08 5.43 -1.51
C SER A 161 38.56 6.55 -2.42
N SER A 162 39.08 6.60 -3.65
CA SER A 162 38.62 7.56 -4.66
C SER A 162 37.18 7.35 -5.08
N ASP A 163 36.63 6.15 -4.86
CA ASP A 163 35.24 5.82 -5.19
C ASP A 163 34.28 6.54 -4.26
N PHE A 164 34.62 6.65 -2.98
CA PHE A 164 33.86 7.46 -2.02
C PHE A 164 33.98 8.96 -2.34
N GLN A 165 35.19 9.44 -2.63
CA GLN A 165 35.44 10.86 -2.93
C GLN A 165 34.72 11.34 -4.21
N LYS A 166 34.57 10.48 -5.22
CA LYS A 166 33.83 10.79 -6.46
C LYS A 166 32.31 10.78 -6.28
N SER A 167 31.79 10.10 -5.25
CA SER A 167 30.35 10.04 -4.97
C SER A 167 29.80 11.28 -4.23
N GLY A 168 30.69 12.19 -3.81
CA GLY A 168 30.36 13.41 -3.06
C GLY A 168 30.36 14.71 -3.88
N THR A 169 30.55 14.65 -5.20
CA THR A 169 30.40 15.77 -6.16
C THR A 169 29.25 15.49 -7.10
#